data_AF-A0AA44TCD8-F1
#
_entry.id   AF-A0AA44TCD8-F1
#
_cell.length_a   1.000
_cell.length_b   1.000
_cell.length_c   1.000
_cell.angle_alpha   90.00
_cell.angle_beta   90.00
_cell.angle_gamma   90.00
#
_symmetry.space_group_name_H-M   'P 1'
#
loop_
_entity.id
_entity.type
_entity.pdbx_description
1 polymer ?
#
loop_
_entity_poly.entity_id
_entity_poly.type
_entity_poly.pdbx_seq_one_letter_code
_entity_poly.pdbx_strand_id
1 'polypeptide(L)' 'MRSLVSLVTSIICSIILVIFSTYTFYDKYTSGSTYFWINGILTLVFLLFLIIDLRNLFNKNYKTSESN' A
#
# COMPACT_ATOMS: atom_id res chain seq x y z
N MET A 1 -9.33 10.92 -16.52
CA MET A 1 -7.90 10.61 -16.31
C MET A 1 -7.57 10.77 -14.83
N ARG A 2 -7.17 9.70 -14.12
CA ARG A 2 -6.79 9.81 -12.69
C ARG A 2 -5.50 10.65 -12.61
N SER A 3 -5.57 11.83 -11.99
CA SER A 3 -4.44 12.76 -11.82
C SER A 3 -3.23 12.03 -11.20
N LEU A 4 -2.02 12.37 -11.66
CA LEU A 4 -0.79 11.85 -11.08
C LEU A 4 -0.71 12.13 -9.57
N VAL A 5 -1.24 13.29 -9.13
CA VAL A 5 -1.33 13.65 -7.71
C VAL A 5 -2.18 12.65 -6.94
N SER A 6 -3.36 12.28 -7.46
CA SER A 6 -4.23 11.28 -6.83
C SER A 6 -3.58 9.90 -6.71
N LEU A 7 -2.73 9.52 -7.67
CA LEU A 7 -1.95 8.28 -7.61
C LEU A 7 -0.89 8.34 -6.51
N VAL A 8 -0.12 9.43 -6.44
CA VAL A 8 0.91 9.61 -5.42
C VAL A 8 0.29 9.66 -4.02
N THR A 9 -0.85 10.35 -3.84
CA THR A 9 -1.56 10.36 -2.56
C THR A 9 -2.08 8.98 -2.16
N SER A 10 -2.57 8.18 -3.12
CA SER A 10 -3.00 6.78 -2.90
C SER A 10 -1.84 5.91 -2.40
N ILE A 11 -0.65 6.07 -3.01
CA ILE A 11 0.56 5.34 -2.61
C ILE A 11 0.99 5.74 -1.19
N ILE A 12 1.03 7.04 -0.87
CA ILE A 12 1.40 7.52 0.46
C ILE A 12 0.43 7.00 1.52
N CYS A 13 -0.88 7.07 1.26
CA CYS A 13 -1.89 6.52 2.17
C CYS A 13 -1.71 5.00 2.38
N SER A 14 -1.47 4.23 1.32
CA SER A 14 -1.22 2.79 1.44
C SER A 14 0.03 2.49 2.28
N ILE A 15 1.12 3.25 2.12
CA ILE A 15 2.34 3.07 2.93
C ILE A 15 2.05 3.30 4.42
N ILE A 16 1.35 4.39 4.75
CA ILE A 16 0.98 4.71 6.13
C ILE A 16 0.12 3.58 6.74
N LEU A 17 -0.83 3.05 5.97
CA LEU A 17 -1.71 1.95 6.40
C LEU A 17 -0.95 0.64 6.62
N VAL A 18 0.05 0.34 5.79
CA VAL A 18 0.94 -0.83 5.96
C VAL A 18 1.75 -0.69 7.25
N ILE A 19 2.36 0.47 7.50
CA ILE A 19 3.16 0.73 8.71
C ILE A 19 2.29 0.58 9.96
N PHE A 20 1.11 1.22 9.97
CA PHE A 20 0.19 1.18 11.10
C PHE A 20 -0.34 -0.23 11.37
N SER A 21 -0.72 -0.97 10.32
CA SER A 21 -1.19 -2.36 10.45
C SER A 21 -0.07 -3.29 10.93
N THR A 22 1.16 -3.09 10.48
CA THR A 22 2.33 -3.87 10.92
C THR A 22 2.66 -3.61 12.38
N TYR A 23 2.62 -2.34 12.81
CA TYR A 23 2.83 -1.99 14.22
C TYR A 23 1.77 -2.62 15.12
N THR A 24 0.49 -2.51 14.72
CA THR A 24 -0.62 -3.12 15.46
C THR A 24 -0.58 -4.65 15.43
N PHE A 25 -0.09 -5.24 14.35
CA PHE A 25 0.15 -6.69 14.26
C PHE A 25 1.20 -7.12 15.28
N TYR A 26 2.33 -6.41 15.32
CA TYR A 26 3.42 -6.69 16.25
C TYR A 26 2.97 -6.56 17.70
N ASP A 27 2.29 -5.47 18.05
CA ASP A 27 1.76 -5.22 19.39
C ASP A 27 0.77 -6.31 19.84
N LYS A 28 -0.16 -6.70 18.96
CA LYS A 28 -1.11 -7.79 19.26
C LYS A 28 -0.45 -9.15 19.36
N TYR A 29 0.59 -9.40 18.57
CA TYR A 29 1.39 -10.61 18.62
C TYR A 29 2.14 -10.72 19.95
N THR A 30 2.82 -9.66 20.39
CA THR A 30 3.52 -9.63 21.68
C THR A 30 2.57 -9.67 22.88
N SER A 31 1.36 -9.14 22.71
CA SER A 31 0.29 -9.19 23.73
C SER A 31 -0.40 -10.56 23.83
N GLY A 32 -0.02 -11.55 23.01
CA GLY A 32 -0.64 -12.88 23.00
C GLY A 32 -2.09 -12.90 22.51
N SER A 33 -2.53 -11.85 21.80
CA SER A 33 -3.90 -11.73 21.30
C SER A 33 -4.12 -12.64 20.10
N THR A 34 -5.11 -13.55 20.16
CA THR A 34 -5.46 -14.47 19.05
C THR A 34 -5.86 -13.73 17.75
N TYR A 35 -6.29 -12.46 17.87
CA TYR A 35 -6.73 -11.63 16.74
C TYR A 35 -5.59 -10.99 15.94
N PHE A 36 -4.33 -11.28 16.25
CA PHE A 36 -3.18 -10.72 15.53
C PHE A 36 -3.22 -11.03 14.02
N TRP A 37 -3.72 -12.21 13.63
CA TRP A 37 -3.85 -12.62 12.22
C TRP A 37 -4.68 -11.68 11.35
N ILE A 38 -5.68 -11.00 11.92
CA ILE A 38 -6.53 -10.04 11.19
C ILE A 38 -5.69 -8.88 10.66
N ASN A 39 -4.79 -8.36 11.49
CA ASN A 39 -3.87 -7.30 11.08
C ASN A 39 -2.87 -7.80 10.03
N GLY A 40 -2.50 -9.09 10.06
CA GLY A 40 -1.64 -9.71 9.06
C GLY A 40 -2.31 -9.76 7.68
N ILE A 41 -3.57 -10.20 7.62
CA ILE A 41 -4.37 -10.21 6.39
C ILE A 41 -4.56 -8.78 5.87
N LEU A 42 -4.85 -7.84 6.76
CA LEU A 42 -5.04 -6.43 6.40
C LEU A 42 -3.76 -5.82 5.80
N THR A 43 -2.60 -6.08 6.40
CA THR A 43 -1.30 -5.69 5.85
C THR A 43 -1.07 -6.28 4.46
N LEU A 44 -1.43 -7.55 4.23
CA LEU A 44 -1.26 -8.22 2.94
C LEU A 44 -2.14 -7.59 1.85
N VAL A 45 -3.39 -7.23 2.19
CA VAL A 45 -4.31 -6.52 1.28
C VAL A 45 -3.75 -5.15 0.90
N PHE A 46 -3.26 -4.37 1.87
CA PHE A 46 -2.66 -3.06 1.60
C PHE A 46 -1.37 -3.16 0.78
N LEU A 47 -0.56 -4.21 1.00
CA LEU A 47 0.63 -4.47 0.19
C LEU A 47 0.28 -4.72 -1.28
N LEU A 48 -0.76 -5.52 -1.54
CA LEU A 48 -1.23 -5.77 -2.91
C LEU A 48 -1.71 -4.48 -3.57
N PHE A 49 -2.47 -3.64 -2.85
CA PHE A 49 -2.87 -2.33 -3.33
C PHE A 49 -1.67 -1.44 -3.69
N LEU A 50 -0.66 -1.41 -2.82
CA LEU A 50 0.57 -0.66 -3.04
C LEU A 50 1.31 -1.10 -4.31
N ILE A 51 1.43 -2.41 -4.54
CA ILE A 51 2.07 -2.96 -5.76
C ILE A 51 1.29 -2.56 -7.02
N ILE A 52 -0.05 -2.63 -6.98
CA ILE A 52 -0.89 -2.23 -8.11
C ILE A 52 -0.75 -0.74 -8.40
N ASP A 53 -0.79 0.11 -7.38
CA ASP A 53 -0.65 1.55 -7.53
C ASP A 53 0.74 1.94 -8.05
N LEU A 54 1.81 1.29 -7.57
CA LEU A 54 3.17 1.48 -8.11
C LEU A 54 3.29 1.04 -9.56
N ARG A 55 2.75 -0.13 -9.91
CA ARG A 55 2.76 -0.63 -11.30
C ARG A 55 2.02 0.32 -12.23
N ASN A 56 0.90 0.89 -11.77
CA ASN A 56 0.12 1.86 -12.52
C ASN A 56 0.86 3.21 -12.68
N LEU A 57 1.61 3.64 -11.66
CA LEU A 57 2.49 4.80 -11.73
C LEU A 57 3.61 4.60 -12.77
N PHE A 58 4.33 3.47 -12.72
CA PHE A 58 5.40 3.16 -13.68
C PHE A 58 4.87 3.10 -15.12
N ASN A 59 3.78 2.37 -15.37
CA ASN A 59 3.19 2.28 -16.71
C ASN A 59 2.74 3.63 -17.28
N LYS A 60 2.29 4.56 -16.43
CA LYS A 60 1.93 5.92 -16.87
C LYS A 60 3.15 6.77 -17.22
N ASN A 61 4.24 6.66 -16.46
CA ASN A 61 5.46 7.41 -16.74
C ASN A 61 6.17 6.89 -18.01
N TYR A 62 6.22 5.57 -18.22
CA TYR A 62 6.78 4.98 -19.44
C TYR A 62 6.04 5.38 -20.73
N LYS A 63 4.72 5.60 -20.68
CA LYS A 63 3.95 6.08 -21.84
C LYS A 63 4.15 7.56 -22.17
N THR A 64 4.56 8.38 -21.21
CA THR A 64 4.85 9.81 -21.47
C THR A 64 6.20 10.00 -22.18
N SER A 65 7.16 9.10 -21.97
CA SER A 65 8.48 9.15 -22.60
C SER A 65 8.53 8.65 -24.06
N GLU A 66 7.47 8.02 -24.56
CA GLU A 66 7.43 7.46 -25.93
C GLU A 66 6.79 8.40 -26.97
N SER A 67 6.50 9.65 -26.56
CA SER A 67 5.94 10.69 -27.42
C SER A 67 6.87 11.89 -27.47
N ASN A 68 8.02 11.73 -28.13
CA ASN A 68 8.73 12.83 -28.80
C ASN A 68 9.42 12.28 -30.05
#